data_AF-A0A239QMY1-F1
#
_entry.id   AF-A0A239QMY1-F1
#
_cell.length_a   1.000
_cell.length_b   1.000
_cell.length_c   1.000
_cell.angle_alpha   90.00
_cell.angle_beta   90.00
_cell.angle_gamma   90.00
#
_symmetry.space_group_name_H-M   'P 1'
#
loop_
_entity.id
_entity.type
_entity.pdbx_description
1 polymer ?
#
loop_
_entity_poly.entity_id
_entity_poly.type
_entity_poly.pdbx_seq_one_letter_code
_entity_poly.pdbx_strand_id
1 'polypeptide(L)'
;MKKILSIVMILVTVLTLMIPVLASAEEYSGVDMWVNCDNGKTLNVREEPRTGSRVITRLECGTKVHVDYFTGDGWAAISDYHFSGYVQAKFLVSEKPGKYEITEREDDFVALKEPYLVSALARSAKSDSSVGLRVKPNKTSKAIRRLTAGDQLQVIARGKVWSKVVDLQTGKTGYVANDYIRKI
;
A
#
# COMPACT_ATOMS: atom_id res chain seq x y z
N MET A 1 15.01 1.53 -62.46
CA MET A 1 15.49 1.19 -61.10
C MET A 1 14.84 2.13 -60.10
N LYS A 2 13.67 1.79 -59.53
CA LYS A 2 12.94 2.66 -58.56
C LYS A 2 11.76 1.96 -57.87
N LYS A 3 11.74 0.61 -57.80
CA LYS A 3 10.62 -0.17 -57.22
C LYS A 3 11.05 -1.19 -56.15
N ILE A 4 12.31 -1.20 -55.74
CA ILE A 4 12.86 -2.18 -54.77
C ILE A 4 13.18 -1.51 -53.41
N LEU A 5 12.95 -0.20 -53.28
CA LEU A 5 13.28 0.57 -52.07
C LEU A 5 12.11 0.72 -51.08
N SER A 6 10.91 0.18 -51.38
CA SER A 6 9.72 0.31 -50.51
C SER A 6 9.36 -0.95 -49.74
N ILE A 7 10.09 -2.05 -49.90
CA ILE A 7 9.77 -3.33 -49.23
C ILE A 7 10.71 -3.61 -48.04
N VAL A 8 11.89 -2.96 -47.98
CA VAL A 8 12.85 -3.11 -46.89
C VAL A 8 12.64 -2.07 -45.75
N MET A 9 11.81 -1.04 -45.95
CA MET A 9 11.53 0.01 -44.95
C MET A 9 10.21 -0.19 -44.17
N ILE A 10 9.51 -1.31 -44.39
CA ILE A 10 8.27 -1.67 -43.67
C ILE A 10 8.50 -2.84 -42.70
N LEU A 11 9.66 -3.53 -42.76
CA LEU A 11 9.99 -4.65 -41.87
C LEU A 11 10.85 -4.25 -40.65
N VAL A 12 11.36 -3.02 -40.59
CA VAL A 12 12.18 -2.51 -39.46
C VAL A 12 11.42 -1.51 -38.57
N THR A 13 10.22 -1.08 -38.96
CA THR A 13 9.41 -0.10 -38.20
C THR A 13 8.25 -0.73 -37.41
N VAL A 14 8.04 -2.05 -37.50
CA VAL A 14 7.03 -2.78 -36.71
C VAL A 14 7.65 -3.56 -35.53
N LEU A 15 8.98 -3.72 -35.50
CA LEU A 15 9.68 -4.42 -34.41
C LEU A 15 10.15 -3.50 -33.26
N THR A 16 9.83 -2.19 -33.31
CA THR A 16 10.09 -1.24 -32.22
C THR A 16 8.83 -0.67 -31.56
N LEU A 17 7.63 -1.13 -31.94
CA LEU A 17 6.35 -0.69 -31.34
C LEU A 17 5.68 -1.76 -30.47
N MET A 18 6.35 -2.90 -30.22
CA MET A 18 5.92 -3.95 -29.30
C MET A 18 7.07 -4.35 -28.38
N ILE A 19 7.60 -3.38 -27.66
CA ILE A 19 8.10 -3.66 -26.32
C ILE A 19 7.00 -3.09 -25.42
N PRO A 20 6.16 -3.90 -24.75
CA PRO A 20 5.59 -3.42 -23.52
C PRO A 20 6.79 -3.05 -22.66
N VAL A 21 7.06 -1.75 -22.51
CA VAL A 21 7.92 -1.28 -21.43
C VAL A 21 7.16 -1.62 -20.17
N LEU A 22 7.39 -2.86 -19.75
CA LEU A 22 7.17 -3.38 -18.43
C LEU A 22 8.25 -2.71 -17.56
N ALA A 23 8.13 -1.41 -17.38
CA ALA A 23 8.91 -0.62 -16.44
C ALA A 23 7.90 0.31 -15.78
N SER A 24 7.63 0.23 -14.50
CA SER A 24 8.27 -0.52 -13.44
C SER A 24 7.18 -0.65 -12.39
N ALA A 25 6.78 -1.88 -12.02
CA ALA A 25 6.37 -2.04 -10.64
C ALA A 25 7.65 -1.70 -9.88
N GLU A 26 7.75 -0.48 -9.36
CA GLU A 26 8.71 -0.23 -8.30
C GLU A 26 8.32 -1.21 -7.21
N GLU A 27 8.96 -2.39 -7.21
CA GLU A 27 8.99 -3.24 -6.04
C GLU A 27 9.53 -2.31 -4.96
N TYR A 28 8.63 -1.89 -4.08
CA TYR A 28 8.92 -1.01 -2.96
C TYR A 28 9.80 -1.84 -2.01
N SER A 29 11.05 -1.95 -2.40
CA SER A 29 12.07 -2.87 -1.93
C SER A 29 13.22 -2.02 -1.40
N GLY A 30 13.78 -2.45 -0.28
CA GLY A 30 14.80 -1.68 0.41
C GLY A 30 14.28 -0.39 1.07
N VAL A 31 13.00 -0.37 1.49
CA VAL A 31 12.43 0.81 2.16
C VAL A 31 12.32 0.62 3.66
N ASP A 32 12.58 1.68 4.40
CA ASP A 32 12.32 1.72 5.82
C ASP A 32 10.85 2.08 6.09
N MET A 33 10.17 1.24 6.85
CA MET A 33 8.80 1.47 7.30
C MET A 33 8.68 1.37 8.82
N TRP A 34 7.53 1.76 9.33
CA TRP A 34 7.22 1.74 10.76
C TRP A 34 6.04 0.81 11.02
N VAL A 35 6.15 0.03 12.09
CA VAL A 35 5.07 -0.81 12.57
C VAL A 35 3.97 0.08 13.15
N ASN A 36 2.79 0.02 12.56
CA ASN A 36 1.56 0.60 13.07
C ASN A 36 0.59 -0.51 13.42
N CYS A 37 0.58 -0.91 14.68
CA CYS A 37 -0.42 -1.82 15.22
C CYS A 37 -1.58 -1.01 15.80
N ASP A 38 -2.69 -1.05 15.08
CA ASP A 38 -3.91 -0.26 15.34
C ASP A 38 -4.58 -0.55 16.69
N ASN A 39 -4.04 -1.47 17.50
CA ASN A 39 -4.54 -1.92 18.80
C ASN A 39 -3.53 -1.73 19.96
N GLY A 40 -2.34 -1.15 19.70
CA GLY A 40 -1.30 -0.95 20.71
C GLY A 40 -0.59 -2.23 21.18
N LYS A 41 -0.81 -3.36 20.51
CA LYS A 41 -0.14 -4.64 20.78
C LYS A 41 1.15 -4.76 19.96
N THR A 42 1.62 -5.98 19.71
CA THR A 42 2.81 -6.27 18.91
C THR A 42 2.44 -6.90 17.56
N LEU A 43 3.24 -6.65 16.53
CA LEU A 43 3.15 -7.29 15.22
C LEU A 43 3.95 -8.61 15.21
N ASN A 44 3.30 -9.72 14.87
CA ASN A 44 4.00 -11.00 14.71
C ASN A 44 4.84 -11.00 13.43
N VAL A 45 6.11 -11.40 13.55
CA VAL A 45 6.97 -11.78 12.43
C VAL A 45 6.90 -13.29 12.26
N ARG A 46 6.71 -13.76 11.04
CA ARG A 46 6.51 -15.18 10.73
C ARG A 46 7.56 -15.71 9.77
N GLU A 47 7.74 -17.02 9.80
CA GLU A 47 8.72 -17.71 8.96
C GLU A 47 8.32 -17.73 7.47
N GLU A 48 7.01 -17.76 7.18
CA GLU A 48 6.47 -17.68 5.81
C GLU A 48 5.31 -16.67 5.75
N PRO A 49 4.97 -16.15 4.56
CA PRO A 49 3.91 -15.15 4.36
C PRO A 49 2.49 -15.76 4.47
N ARG A 50 2.19 -16.41 5.59
CA ARG A 50 0.85 -16.94 5.89
C ARG A 50 0.54 -16.92 7.38
N THR A 51 -0.73 -16.75 7.73
CA THR A 51 -1.21 -16.61 9.12
C THR A 51 -1.02 -17.86 9.98
N GLY A 52 -0.92 -19.04 9.35
CA GLY A 52 -0.67 -20.32 10.03
C GLY A 52 0.82 -20.65 10.22
N SER A 53 1.74 -19.85 9.66
CA SER A 53 3.18 -20.11 9.79
C SER A 53 3.69 -19.76 11.19
N ARG A 54 4.80 -20.37 11.61
CA ARG A 54 5.42 -20.19 12.91
C ARG A 54 5.75 -18.70 13.15
N VAL A 55 5.41 -18.20 14.34
CA VAL A 55 5.83 -16.86 14.77
C VAL A 55 7.27 -16.95 15.28
N ILE A 56 8.18 -16.19 14.68
CA ILE A 56 9.61 -16.19 15.01
C ILE A 56 9.97 -15.11 16.01
N THR A 57 9.29 -13.96 15.95
CA THR A 57 9.42 -12.86 16.92
C THR A 57 8.20 -11.93 16.85
N ARG A 58 8.18 -10.90 17.70
CA ARG A 58 7.15 -9.85 17.71
C ARG A 58 7.78 -8.47 17.77
N LEU A 59 7.20 -7.51 17.05
CA LEU A 59 7.65 -6.12 16.97
C LEU A 59 6.68 -5.22 17.70
N GLU A 60 7.19 -4.22 18.42
CA GLU A 60 6.36 -3.22 19.09
C GLU A 60 5.81 -2.20 18.08
N CYS A 61 4.73 -1.51 18.44
CA CYS A 61 4.25 -0.40 17.61
C CYS A 61 5.27 0.75 17.62
N GLY A 62 5.50 1.32 16.45
CA GLY A 62 6.52 2.32 16.24
C GLY A 62 7.93 1.74 16.13
N THR A 63 8.11 0.41 16.06
CA THR A 63 9.38 -0.18 15.63
C THR A 63 9.61 0.13 14.15
N LYS A 64 10.82 0.57 13.80
CA LYS A 64 11.25 0.75 12.42
C LYS A 64 11.71 -0.61 11.87
N VAL A 65 11.32 -0.95 10.65
CA VAL A 65 11.71 -2.18 9.96
C VAL A 65 12.20 -1.87 8.56
N HIS A 66 13.16 -2.64 8.09
CA HIS A 66 13.56 -2.63 6.69
C HIS A 66 12.70 -3.63 5.92
N VAL A 67 12.03 -3.17 4.87
CA VAL A 67 11.23 -4.02 3.98
C VAL A 67 12.07 -4.35 2.76
N ASP A 68 12.42 -5.63 2.63
CA ASP A 68 13.16 -6.14 1.48
C ASP A 68 12.28 -6.11 0.24
N TYR A 69 11.03 -6.58 0.35
CA TYR A 69 10.04 -6.56 -0.73
C TYR A 69 8.63 -6.86 -0.21
N PHE A 70 7.61 -6.58 -1.03
CA PHE A 70 6.22 -6.97 -0.78
C PHE A 70 5.86 -8.20 -1.60
N THR A 71 5.19 -9.18 -0.99
CA THR A 71 4.94 -10.48 -1.64
C THR A 71 3.68 -10.50 -2.52
N GLY A 72 3.08 -9.34 -2.82
CA GLY A 72 1.78 -9.22 -3.51
C GLY A 72 0.57 -9.61 -2.63
N ASP A 73 0.66 -10.70 -1.88
CA ASP A 73 -0.44 -11.28 -1.07
C ASP A 73 -0.69 -10.55 0.27
N GLY A 74 -0.35 -9.26 0.35
CA GLY A 74 -0.50 -8.47 1.58
C GLY A 74 0.54 -8.75 2.67
N TRP A 75 1.64 -9.41 2.34
CA TRP A 75 2.80 -9.58 3.21
C TRP A 75 3.99 -8.75 2.74
N ALA A 76 4.87 -8.45 3.68
CA ALA A 76 6.17 -7.84 3.44
C ALA A 76 7.24 -8.76 4.02
N ALA A 77 8.26 -9.06 3.20
CA ALA A 77 9.51 -9.62 3.68
C ALA A 77 10.29 -8.51 4.36
N ILE A 78 10.70 -8.76 5.60
CA ILE A 78 11.51 -7.84 6.38
C ILE A 78 12.78 -8.53 6.85
N SER A 79 13.84 -7.75 6.94
CA SER A 79 15.10 -8.16 7.51
C SER A 79 15.60 -7.14 8.52
N ASP A 80 16.29 -7.65 9.52
CA ASP A 80 17.13 -6.88 10.43
C ASP A 80 18.41 -7.69 10.67
N TYR A 81 19.41 -7.11 11.34
CA TYR A 81 20.68 -7.77 11.65
C TYR A 81 20.52 -9.12 12.38
N HIS A 82 19.41 -9.31 13.11
CA HIS A 82 19.19 -10.47 13.99
C HIS A 82 18.14 -11.46 13.47
N PHE A 83 17.31 -11.09 12.48
CA PHE A 83 16.25 -11.94 11.98
C PHE A 83 15.80 -11.57 10.56
N SER A 84 15.27 -12.54 9.84
CA SER A 84 14.50 -12.35 8.60
C SER A 84 13.16 -13.06 8.71
N GLY A 85 12.12 -12.47 8.13
CA GLY A 85 10.79 -13.07 8.13
C GLY A 85 9.74 -12.21 7.46
N TYR A 86 8.48 -12.56 7.69
CA TYR A 86 7.34 -11.97 7.01
C TYR A 86 6.37 -11.34 7.99
N VAL A 87 5.90 -10.15 7.67
CA VAL A 87 4.85 -9.43 8.40
C VAL A 87 3.70 -9.08 7.48
N GLN A 88 2.50 -8.88 8.03
CA GLN A 88 1.41 -8.37 7.19
C GLN A 88 1.67 -6.90 6.86
N ALA A 89 1.75 -6.59 5.56
CA ALA A 89 2.03 -5.26 5.03
C ALA A 89 1.01 -4.22 5.51
N LYS A 90 -0.22 -4.65 5.84
CA LYS A 90 -1.26 -3.80 6.41
C LYS A 90 -0.86 -3.17 7.75
N PHE A 91 0.21 -3.59 8.43
CA PHE A 91 0.69 -2.95 9.66
C PHE A 91 1.92 -2.08 9.43
N LEU A 92 2.31 -1.83 8.18
CA LEU A 92 3.44 -0.98 7.86
C LEU A 92 2.95 0.39 7.38
N VAL A 93 3.62 1.44 7.83
CA VAL A 93 3.38 2.83 7.41
C VAL A 93 4.71 3.51 7.14
N SER A 94 4.73 4.45 6.21
CA SER A 94 5.97 5.13 5.79
C SER A 94 6.46 6.19 6.78
N GLU A 95 5.59 6.66 7.68
CA GLU A 95 5.93 7.63 8.72
C GLU A 95 5.71 7.05 10.10
N LYS A 96 6.60 7.40 11.05
CA LYS A 96 6.52 6.95 12.43
C LYS A 96 5.14 7.30 13.02
N PRO A 97 4.36 6.32 13.50
CA PRO A 97 3.11 6.61 14.18
C PRO A 97 3.41 7.35 15.50
N GLY A 98 2.66 8.42 15.79
CA GLY A 98 2.71 9.08 17.10
C GLY A 98 2.20 8.18 18.24
N LYS A 99 2.46 8.55 19.50
CA LYS A 99 2.00 7.79 20.69
C LYS A 99 0.53 7.37 20.55
N TYR A 100 0.26 6.13 20.93
CA TYR A 100 -1.01 5.48 20.68
C TYR A 100 -2.03 5.87 21.77
N GLU A 101 -2.98 6.74 21.40
CA GLU A 101 -4.24 6.93 22.14
C GLU A 101 -5.34 6.20 21.37
N ILE A 102 -5.86 5.12 21.97
CA ILE A 102 -6.90 4.26 21.40
C ILE A 102 -8.17 5.07 21.22
N THR A 103 -8.74 5.11 20.01
CA THR A 103 -10.13 5.57 19.84
C THR A 103 -11.05 4.56 19.14
N GLU A 104 -10.55 3.63 18.32
CA GLU A 104 -11.34 2.50 17.78
C GLU A 104 -10.43 1.28 17.57
N ARG A 105 -10.97 0.06 17.75
CA ARG A 105 -10.20 -1.20 17.84
C ARG A 105 -10.13 -1.93 16.49
N GLU A 106 -9.04 -2.66 16.26
CA GLU A 106 -8.73 -3.35 14.99
C GLU A 106 -9.76 -4.43 14.59
N ASP A 107 -10.50 -4.98 15.55
CA ASP A 107 -11.61 -5.91 15.32
C ASP A 107 -12.75 -5.32 14.46
N ASP A 108 -12.81 -3.99 14.33
CA ASP A 108 -13.74 -3.32 13.43
C ASP A 108 -13.31 -3.33 11.96
N PHE A 109 -12.07 -3.73 11.64
CA PHE A 109 -11.55 -3.78 10.28
C PHE A 109 -11.52 -5.19 9.71
N VAL A 110 -12.15 -5.38 8.57
CA VAL A 110 -12.08 -6.60 7.77
C VAL A 110 -10.98 -6.43 6.72
N ALA A 111 -9.92 -7.25 6.82
CA ALA A 111 -8.90 -7.33 5.79
C ALA A 111 -9.49 -7.96 4.52
N LEU A 112 -9.22 -7.34 3.36
CA LEU A 112 -9.66 -7.87 2.08
C LEU A 112 -8.56 -8.80 1.54
N LYS A 113 -8.95 -9.97 1.01
CA LYS A 113 -8.02 -10.95 0.43
C LYS A 113 -7.86 -10.70 -1.05
N GLU A 114 -6.70 -10.91 -1.64
CA GLU A 114 -6.57 -10.99 -3.11
C GLU A 114 -7.51 -12.09 -3.69
N PRO A 115 -8.11 -11.90 -4.87
CA PRO A 115 -8.01 -10.75 -5.79
C PRO A 115 -8.92 -9.55 -5.41
N TYR A 116 -9.44 -9.53 -4.18
CA TYR A 116 -10.51 -8.65 -3.71
C TYR A 116 -10.02 -7.29 -3.18
N LEU A 117 -8.84 -6.82 -3.60
CA LEU A 117 -8.45 -5.43 -3.41
C LEU A 117 -9.39 -4.53 -4.22
N VAL A 118 -10.03 -3.58 -3.54
CA VAL A 118 -11.06 -2.75 -4.17
C VAL A 118 -10.40 -1.48 -4.70
N SER A 119 -10.33 -1.38 -6.03
CA SER A 119 -9.98 -0.13 -6.70
C SER A 119 -11.00 0.95 -6.36
N ALA A 120 -10.50 2.13 -6.03
CA ALA A 120 -11.32 3.26 -5.64
C ALA A 120 -10.72 4.59 -6.10
N LEU A 121 -11.53 5.63 -6.03
CA LEU A 121 -11.13 7.01 -6.22
C LEU A 121 -11.41 7.78 -4.92
N ALA A 122 -10.51 8.70 -4.58
CA ALA A 122 -10.78 9.68 -3.55
C ALA A 122 -11.90 10.64 -4.01
N ARG A 123 -12.75 11.03 -3.07
CA ARG A 123 -13.75 12.08 -3.22
C ARG A 123 -13.42 13.25 -2.29
N SER A 124 -13.88 14.43 -2.69
CA SER A 124 -13.81 15.63 -1.89
C SER A 124 -15.23 16.06 -1.47
N ALA A 125 -15.36 16.77 -0.34
CA ALA A 125 -16.67 17.28 0.11
C ALA A 125 -17.19 18.43 -0.79
N LYS A 126 -16.27 19.19 -1.38
CA LYS A 126 -16.49 20.34 -2.26
C LYS A 126 -15.55 20.28 -3.47
N SER A 127 -15.94 20.93 -4.57
CA SER A 127 -15.19 21.03 -5.83
C SER A 127 -13.96 21.94 -5.70
N ASP A 128 -12.89 21.42 -5.09
CA ASP A 128 -11.57 22.06 -4.81
C ASP A 128 -10.97 21.58 -3.48
N SER A 129 -11.79 20.97 -2.62
CA SER A 129 -11.33 20.45 -1.33
C SER A 129 -10.53 19.15 -1.48
N SER A 130 -9.76 18.82 -0.45
CA SER A 130 -8.99 17.58 -0.36
C SER A 130 -9.36 16.80 0.89
N VAL A 131 -9.26 15.47 0.83
CA VAL A 131 -9.39 14.60 2.00
C VAL A 131 -8.00 14.17 2.48
N GLY A 132 -7.79 14.13 3.79
CA GLY A 132 -6.51 13.67 4.34
C GLY A 132 -6.38 12.15 4.24
N LEU A 133 -5.28 11.66 3.67
CA LEU A 133 -4.74 10.33 3.93
C LEU A 133 -4.02 10.40 5.27
N ARG A 134 -4.52 9.71 6.29
CA ARG A 134 -4.08 9.88 7.69
C ARG A 134 -3.28 8.71 8.20
N VAL A 135 -2.42 8.98 9.19
CA VAL A 135 -1.64 7.94 9.89
C VAL A 135 -2.55 7.00 10.69
N LYS A 136 -3.65 7.51 11.27
CA LYS A 136 -4.62 6.76 12.08
C LYS A 136 -6.07 7.04 11.63
N PRO A 137 -7.03 6.13 11.88
CA PRO A 137 -8.44 6.28 11.49
C PRO A 137 -9.21 7.27 12.39
N ASN A 138 -8.72 8.49 12.55
CA ASN A 138 -9.42 9.55 13.28
C ASN A 138 -9.15 10.94 12.68
N LYS A 139 -9.98 11.92 13.02
CA LYS A 139 -9.94 13.28 12.42
C LYS A 139 -8.79 14.15 12.92
N THR A 140 -8.14 13.79 14.02
CA THR A 140 -7.07 14.57 14.66
C THR A 140 -5.68 14.07 14.28
N SER A 141 -5.56 12.85 13.74
CA SER A 141 -4.31 12.27 13.26
C SER A 141 -3.70 13.11 12.15
N LYS A 142 -2.36 13.20 12.14
CA LYS A 142 -1.59 13.80 11.03
C LYS A 142 -2.03 13.22 9.69
N ALA A 143 -2.21 14.10 8.71
CA ALA A 143 -2.39 13.72 7.31
C ALA A 143 -1.02 13.60 6.63
N ILE A 144 -0.69 12.43 6.10
CA ILE A 144 0.56 12.15 5.36
C ILE A 144 0.48 12.62 3.90
N ARG A 145 -0.74 12.82 3.38
CA ARG A 145 -1.03 13.43 2.08
C ARG A 145 -2.44 14.03 2.09
N ARG A 146 -2.66 15.03 1.23
CA ARG A 146 -3.99 15.55 0.88
C ARG A 146 -4.39 14.94 -0.46
N LEU A 147 -5.40 14.09 -0.47
CA LEU A 147 -5.94 13.45 -1.66
C LEU A 147 -6.96 14.39 -2.33
N THR A 148 -6.85 14.57 -3.63
CA THR A 148 -7.82 15.31 -4.45
C THR A 148 -8.84 14.38 -5.08
N ALA A 149 -9.98 14.94 -5.52
CA ALA A 149 -10.99 14.15 -6.21
C ALA A 149 -10.40 13.49 -7.46
N GLY A 150 -10.54 12.16 -7.57
CA GLY A 150 -10.00 11.38 -8.68
C GLY A 150 -8.65 10.71 -8.41
N ASP A 151 -7.99 10.99 -7.29
CA ASP A 151 -6.78 10.25 -6.91
C ASP A 151 -7.10 8.76 -6.79
N GLN A 152 -6.28 7.92 -7.42
CA GLN A 152 -6.48 6.47 -7.46
C GLN A 152 -6.00 5.82 -6.17
N LEU A 153 -6.88 5.01 -5.58
CA LEU A 153 -6.66 4.32 -4.34
C LEU A 153 -6.89 2.82 -4.50
N GLN A 154 -6.17 2.04 -3.71
CA GLN A 154 -6.45 0.63 -3.50
C GLN A 154 -6.87 0.42 -2.04
N VAL A 155 -8.10 -0.04 -1.81
CA VAL A 155 -8.58 -0.34 -0.46
C VAL A 155 -8.11 -1.73 -0.05
N ILE A 156 -7.31 -1.79 1.01
CA ILE A 156 -6.68 -3.03 1.52
C ILE A 156 -7.33 -3.56 2.80
N ALA A 157 -8.04 -2.71 3.54
CA ALA A 157 -8.89 -3.12 4.66
C ALA A 157 -10.07 -2.17 4.82
N ARG A 158 -11.22 -2.71 5.24
CA ARG A 158 -12.46 -1.95 5.41
C ARG A 158 -12.94 -1.99 6.85
N GLY A 159 -13.04 -0.83 7.48
CA GLY A 159 -13.69 -0.65 8.78
C GLY A 159 -15.08 -0.01 8.66
N LYS A 160 -15.74 0.16 9.81
CA LYS A 160 -17.07 0.78 9.91
C LYS A 160 -17.12 2.21 9.37
N VAL A 161 -16.16 3.04 9.79
CA VAL A 161 -16.11 4.49 9.46
C VAL A 161 -14.91 4.85 8.57
N TRP A 162 -13.82 4.11 8.67
CA TRP A 162 -12.59 4.34 7.90
C TRP A 162 -12.19 3.10 7.10
N SER A 163 -11.47 3.32 6.00
CA SER A 163 -10.79 2.28 5.25
C SER A 163 -9.28 2.53 5.31
N LYS A 164 -8.51 1.45 5.30
CA LYS A 164 -7.08 1.51 5.02
C LYS A 164 -6.86 1.42 3.51
N VAL A 165 -6.06 2.32 2.97
CA VAL A 165 -5.85 2.45 1.53
C VAL A 165 -4.38 2.67 1.20
N VAL A 166 -3.99 2.25 0.00
CA VAL A 166 -2.75 2.64 -0.68
C VAL A 166 -3.10 3.73 -1.69
N ASP A 167 -2.39 4.84 -1.66
CA ASP A 167 -2.41 5.84 -2.72
C ASP A 167 -1.52 5.38 -3.88
N LEU A 168 -2.12 5.05 -5.01
CA LEU A 168 -1.42 4.46 -6.15
C LEU A 168 -0.51 5.47 -6.87
N GLN A 169 -0.68 6.77 -6.63
CA GLN A 169 0.23 7.77 -7.20
C GLN A 169 1.57 7.83 -6.44
N THR A 170 1.56 7.58 -5.14
CA THR A 170 2.73 7.81 -4.28
C THR A 170 3.22 6.57 -3.53
N GLY A 171 2.48 5.46 -3.59
CA GLY A 171 2.72 4.25 -2.81
C GLY A 171 2.42 4.39 -1.31
N LYS A 172 2.00 5.58 -0.84
CA LYS A 172 1.75 5.83 0.59
C LYS A 172 0.52 5.08 1.07
N THR A 173 0.65 4.42 2.22
CA THR A 173 -0.44 3.71 2.89
C THR A 173 -0.94 4.48 4.10
N GLY A 174 -2.27 4.59 4.25
CA GLY A 174 -2.89 5.27 5.39
C GLY A 174 -4.39 5.02 5.50
N TYR A 175 -5.09 5.86 6.27
CA TYR A 175 -6.53 5.76 6.52
C TYR A 175 -7.28 6.92 5.87
N VAL A 176 -8.40 6.61 5.24
CA VAL A 176 -9.33 7.58 4.65
C VAL A 176 -10.74 7.25 5.12
N ALA A 177 -11.51 8.28 5.49
CA ALA A 177 -12.89 8.08 5.95
C ALA A 177 -13.75 7.60 4.77
N ASN A 178 -14.66 6.68 5.08
CA ASN A 178 -15.43 5.91 4.10
C ASN A 178 -16.24 6.79 3.15
N ASP A 179 -16.76 7.92 3.64
CA ASP A 179 -17.55 8.90 2.89
C ASP A 179 -16.77 9.52 1.72
N TYR A 180 -15.43 9.49 1.79
CA TYR A 180 -14.55 10.06 0.78
C TYR A 180 -13.97 9.02 -0.18
N ILE A 181 -14.54 7.82 -0.22
CA ILE A 181 -14.09 6.74 -1.10
C ILE A 181 -15.20 6.41 -2.10
N ARG A 182 -14.87 6.40 -3.39
CA ARG A 182 -15.71 5.91 -4.47
C ARG A 182 -15.11 4.64 -5.03
N LYS A 183 -15.76 3.50 -4.82
CA LYS A 183 -15.37 2.25 -5.51
C LYS A 183 -15.54 2.41 -7.03
N ILE A 184 -14.64 1.80 -7.80
CA ILE A 184 -14.68 1.74 -9.26
C ILE A 184 -14.54 0.30 -9.74
#